data_AF-A0AA35RG60-F1
#
_entry.id   AF-A0AA35RG60-F1
#
_cell.length_a   1.000
_cell.length_b   1.000
_cell.length_c   1.000
_cell.angle_alpha   90.00
_cell.angle_beta   90.00
_cell.angle_gamma   90.00
#
_symmetry.space_group_name_H-M   'P 1'
#
loop_
_entity.id
_entity.type
_entity.pdbx_description
1 polymer ?
#
loop_
_entity_poly.entity_id
_entity_poly.type
_entity_poly.pdbx_seq_one_letter_code
_entity_poly.pdbx_strand_id
1 'polypeptide(L)'
;MMESITLLRENAARISLPLLLMHGSEDNLVPITASHFINDNATSQEKKFEVFEGSHHETLHDKEQERARELIKEWVLSHLTAAQVTEPHSQSDSSAETETARQQAQEEIVKGSKQPGSAENTSVTDSL
;
A
#
# COMPACT_ATOMS: atom_id res chain seq x y z
N MET A 1 -26.47 -1.37 4.99
CA MET A 1 -25.51 -0.64 4.13
C MET A 1 -25.94 0.81 3.90
N MET A 2 -27.19 1.11 3.52
CA MET A 2 -27.65 2.50 3.31
C MET A 2 -27.76 3.35 4.59
N GLU A 3 -27.98 2.73 5.74
CA GLU A 3 -28.11 3.43 7.03
C GLU A 3 -26.83 4.21 7.41
N SER A 4 -25.65 3.63 7.20
CA SER A 4 -24.37 4.27 7.51
C SER A 4 -24.10 5.52 6.66
N ILE A 5 -24.47 5.48 5.36
CA ILE A 5 -24.35 6.63 4.46
C ILE A 5 -25.28 7.75 4.92
N THR A 6 -26.50 7.40 5.33
CA THR A 6 -27.48 8.35 5.86
C THR A 6 -26.96 9.01 7.14
N LEU A 7 -26.46 8.20 8.09
CA LEU A 7 -25.88 8.69 9.33
C LEU A 7 -24.71 9.64 9.07
N LEU A 8 -23.79 9.29 8.17
CA LEU A 8 -22.67 10.16 7.78
C LEU A 8 -23.19 11.51 7.23
N ARG A 9 -24.18 11.48 6.35
CA ARG A 9 -24.73 12.70 5.73
C ARG A 9 -25.38 13.62 6.76
N GLU A 10 -26.17 13.06 7.66
CA GLU A 10 -26.85 13.81 8.73
C GLU A 10 -25.85 14.38 9.76
N ASN A 11 -24.66 13.79 9.88
CA ASN A 11 -23.69 14.13 10.91
C ASN A 11 -22.37 14.71 10.37
N ALA A 12 -22.27 15.01 9.06
CA ALA A 12 -21.03 15.52 8.47
C ALA A 12 -20.53 16.80 9.17
N ALA A 13 -21.45 17.66 9.59
CA ALA A 13 -21.17 18.87 10.37
C ALA A 13 -20.57 18.60 11.77
N ARG A 14 -20.49 17.35 12.23
CA ARG A 14 -19.80 17.00 13.48
C ARG A 14 -18.30 16.79 13.30
N ILE A 15 -17.82 16.73 12.06
CA ILE A 15 -16.39 16.59 11.74
C ILE A 15 -15.73 17.96 11.88
N SER A 16 -15.15 18.23 13.04
CA SER A 16 -14.57 19.55 13.40
C SER A 16 -13.04 19.55 13.52
N LEU A 17 -12.39 18.39 13.49
CA LEU A 17 -10.92 18.27 13.54
C LEU A 17 -10.29 18.61 12.18
N PRO A 18 -9.01 19.00 12.14
CA PRO A 18 -8.29 19.16 10.88
C PRO A 18 -8.46 17.93 9.99
N LEU A 19 -8.86 18.17 8.74
CA LEU A 19 -9.34 17.12 7.83
C LEU A 19 -8.53 17.11 6.54
N LEU A 20 -7.83 16.01 6.30
CA LEU A 20 -7.25 15.67 5.00
C LEU A 20 -8.18 14.69 4.27
N LEU A 21 -8.65 15.10 3.10
CA LEU A 21 -9.38 14.25 2.16
C LEU A 21 -8.48 13.94 0.96
N MET A 22 -8.46 12.68 0.55
CA MET A 22 -7.70 12.20 -0.60
C MET A 22 -8.64 11.38 -1.48
N HIS A 23 -8.57 11.57 -2.79
CA HIS A 23 -9.44 10.84 -3.73
C HIS A 23 -8.75 10.64 -5.08
N GLY A 24 -8.86 9.45 -5.67
CA GLY A 24 -8.41 9.21 -7.05
C GLY A 24 -9.43 9.72 -8.06
N SER A 25 -9.00 10.41 -9.13
CA SER A 25 -9.93 10.93 -10.15
C SER A 25 -10.62 9.82 -10.96
N GLU A 26 -10.05 8.61 -10.97
CA GLU A 26 -10.58 7.42 -11.65
C GLU A 26 -11.11 6.36 -10.66
N ASP A 27 -11.52 6.78 -9.46
CA ASP A 27 -12.22 5.91 -8.50
C ASP A 27 -13.62 5.53 -9.02
N ASN A 28 -13.79 4.26 -9.38
CA ASN A 28 -15.05 3.70 -9.85
C ASN A 28 -15.86 3.02 -8.73
N LEU A 29 -15.35 2.97 -7.50
CA LEU A 29 -16.00 2.36 -6.35
C LEU A 29 -16.74 3.40 -5.52
N VAL A 30 -16.11 4.54 -5.27
CA VAL A 30 -16.70 5.65 -4.52
C VAL A 30 -16.69 6.90 -5.41
N PRO A 31 -17.84 7.51 -5.70
CA PRO A 31 -17.87 8.71 -6.53
C PRO A 31 -17.24 9.89 -5.78
N ILE A 32 -16.45 10.69 -6.49
CA ILE A 32 -15.78 11.90 -5.93
C ILE A 32 -16.75 12.88 -5.27
N THR A 33 -18.02 12.89 -5.69
CA THR A 33 -19.08 13.69 -5.06
C THR A 33 -19.26 13.39 -3.58
N ALA A 34 -18.91 12.19 -3.11
CA ALA A 34 -18.93 11.86 -1.69
C ALA A 34 -17.85 12.65 -0.91
N SER A 35 -16.63 12.72 -1.46
CA SER A 35 -15.53 13.51 -0.88
C SER A 35 -15.87 15.00 -0.88
N HIS A 36 -16.42 15.52 -1.99
CA HIS A 36 -16.93 16.90 -2.04
C HIS A 36 -18.00 17.16 -0.97
N PHE A 37 -18.98 16.25 -0.84
CA PHE A 37 -20.02 16.39 0.19
C PHE A 37 -19.42 16.51 1.60
N ILE A 38 -18.44 15.66 1.95
CA ILE A 38 -17.78 15.73 3.26
C ILE A 38 -17.01 17.04 3.40
N ASN A 39 -16.24 17.44 2.39
CA ASN A 39 -15.49 18.69 2.39
C ASN A 39 -16.37 19.91 2.63
N ASP A 40 -17.55 19.95 2.00
CA ASP A 40 -18.45 21.09 2.03
C ASP A 40 -19.25 21.16 3.35
N ASN A 41 -19.60 20.00 3.92
CA ASN A 41 -20.49 19.92 5.08
C ASN A 41 -19.75 19.74 6.43
N ALA A 42 -18.47 19.37 6.43
CA ALA A 42 -17.67 19.33 7.65
C ALA A 42 -17.40 20.74 8.19
N THR A 43 -17.56 20.92 9.50
CA THR A 43 -17.33 22.20 10.20
C THR A 43 -15.86 22.43 10.57
N SER A 44 -14.97 21.51 10.19
CA SER A 44 -13.54 21.67 10.35
C SER A 44 -13.06 23.01 9.78
N GLN A 45 -12.27 23.72 10.57
CA GLN A 45 -11.70 25.03 10.21
C GLN A 45 -10.46 24.89 9.32
N GLU A 46 -9.88 23.69 9.27
CA GLU A 46 -8.68 23.40 8.50
C GLU A 46 -8.92 22.14 7.68
N LYS A 47 -9.08 22.33 6.37
CA LYS A 47 -9.41 21.28 5.42
C LYS A 47 -8.43 21.31 4.26
N LYS A 48 -7.93 20.15 3.88
CA LYS A 48 -7.21 19.92 2.64
C LYS A 48 -7.90 18.81 1.86
N PHE A 49 -8.22 19.07 0.60
CA PHE A 49 -8.82 18.06 -0.27
C PHE A 49 -7.97 17.90 -1.52
N GLU A 50 -7.32 16.74 -1.64
CA GLU A 50 -6.40 16.44 -2.71
C GLU A 50 -6.95 15.36 -3.64
N VAL A 51 -6.97 15.68 -4.94
CA VAL A 51 -7.34 14.73 -6.00
C VAL A 51 -6.07 14.24 -6.70
N PHE A 52 -5.97 12.92 -6.81
CA PHE A 52 -4.86 12.22 -7.46
C PHE A 52 -5.27 11.85 -8.88
N GLU A 53 -4.69 12.55 -9.85
CA GLU A 53 -5.12 12.46 -11.24
C GLU A 53 -4.70 11.11 -11.85
N GLY A 54 -5.65 10.41 -12.47
CA GLY A 54 -5.43 9.09 -13.06
C GLY A 54 -5.19 7.96 -12.06
N SER A 55 -5.42 8.22 -10.76
CA SER A 55 -5.40 7.23 -9.69
C SER A 55 -6.82 6.72 -9.40
N HIS A 56 -6.92 5.45 -9.03
CA HIS A 56 -8.16 4.76 -8.67
C HIS A 56 -8.43 4.86 -7.15
N HIS A 57 -9.23 3.93 -6.64
CA HIS A 57 -9.63 3.88 -5.22
C HIS A 57 -8.44 3.72 -4.26
N GLU A 58 -7.41 2.96 -4.64
CA GLU A 58 -6.29 2.60 -3.77
C GLU A 58 -5.10 3.57 -3.94
N THR A 59 -5.29 4.87 -3.68
CA THR A 59 -4.28 5.91 -3.93
C THR A 59 -2.92 5.65 -3.28
N LEU A 60 -2.86 4.86 -2.20
CA LEU A 60 -1.62 4.47 -1.51
C LEU A 60 -0.82 3.34 -2.21
N HIS A 61 -1.41 2.70 -3.22
CA HIS A 61 -0.81 1.61 -4.01
C HIS A 61 -0.89 1.86 -5.51
N ASP A 62 -1.30 3.06 -5.93
CA ASP A 62 -1.43 3.45 -7.34
C ASP A 62 -0.21 4.26 -7.83
N LYS A 63 -0.29 4.84 -9.03
CA LYS A 63 0.78 5.60 -9.69
C LYS A 63 1.35 6.71 -8.82
N GLU A 64 0.51 7.43 -8.09
CA GLU A 64 0.91 8.56 -7.23
C GLU A 64 1.14 8.17 -5.75
N GLN A 65 1.34 6.88 -5.46
CA GLN A 65 1.48 6.36 -4.09
C GLN A 65 2.51 7.09 -3.21
N GLU A 66 3.64 7.52 -3.78
CA GLU A 66 4.69 8.20 -3.02
C GLU A 66 4.25 9.61 -2.62
N ARG A 67 3.61 10.33 -3.55
CA ARG A 67 3.00 11.63 -3.26
C ARG A 67 1.89 11.51 -2.22
N ALA A 68 1.09 10.44 -2.29
CA ALA A 68 0.04 10.16 -1.31
C ALA A 68 0.61 9.94 0.09
N ARG A 69 1.69 9.13 0.22
CA ARG A 69 2.38 8.89 1.49
C ARG A 69 3.02 10.16 2.05
N GLU A 70 3.74 10.92 1.24
CA GLU A 70 4.38 12.15 1.70
C GLU A 70 3.33 13.19 2.12
N LEU A 71 2.22 13.32 1.39
CA LEU A 71 1.11 14.19 1.76
C LEU A 71 0.54 13.83 3.15
N ILE A 72 0.32 12.54 3.42
CA ILE A 72 -0.18 12.08 4.73
C ILE A 72 0.85 12.42 5.82
N LYS A 73 2.13 12.14 5.57
CA LYS A 73 3.22 12.41 6.52
C LYS A 73 3.32 13.90 6.84
N GLU A 74 3.38 14.76 5.82
CA GLU A 74 3.40 16.22 5.99
C GLU A 74 2.17 16.74 6.74
N TRP A 75 0.99 16.22 6.40
CA TRP A 75 -0.24 16.59 7.08
C TRP A 75 -0.21 16.22 8.56
N VAL A 76 0.16 14.97 8.89
CA VAL A 76 0.23 14.55 10.29
C VAL A 76 1.27 15.37 11.04
N LEU A 77 2.49 15.50 10.51
CA LEU A 77 3.58 16.23 11.17
C LEU A 77 3.26 17.71 11.40
N SER A 78 2.59 18.37 10.45
CA SER A 78 2.19 19.79 10.60
C SER A 78 1.15 20.03 11.71
N HIS A 79 0.44 18.99 12.13
CA HIS A 79 -0.59 19.07 13.19
C HIS A 79 -0.12 18.48 14.52
N LEU A 80 1.12 17.98 14.60
CA LEU A 80 1.71 17.58 15.87
C LEU A 80 2.28 18.82 16.59
N THR A 81 1.93 18.96 17.87
CA THR A 81 2.64 19.91 18.74
C THR A 81 4.05 19.40 19.05
N ALA A 82 4.99 20.31 19.32
CA ALA A 82 6.40 19.98 19.60
C ALA A 82 6.62 18.93 20.72
N ALA A 83 5.66 18.75 21.64
CA ALA A 83 5.71 17.72 22.69
C ALA A 83 5.43 16.29 22.20
N GLN A 84 4.97 16.10 20.96
CA GLN A 84 4.54 14.80 20.41
C GLN A 84 5.44 14.24 19.31
N VAL A 85 6.48 14.98 18.91
CA VAL A 85 7.49 14.49 17.97
C VAL A 85 8.65 13.93 18.81
N THR A 86 8.49 12.70 19.30
CA THR A 86 9.62 11.94 19.82
C THR A 86 10.32 11.25 18.64
N GLU A 87 11.65 11.34 18.62
CA GLU A 87 12.59 10.82 17.61
C GLU A 87 12.22 9.45 17.01
N PRO A 88 12.62 9.18 15.74
CA PRO A 88 12.30 7.93 15.06
C PRO A 88 12.75 6.73 15.88
N HIS A 89 11.82 5.77 16.06
CA HIS A 89 12.15 4.43 16.52
C HIS A 89 13.26 3.88 15.63
N SER A 90 14.49 3.82 16.13
CA SER A 90 15.59 3.12 15.48
C SER A 90 15.24 1.64 15.47
N GLN A 91 14.58 1.18 14.41
CA GLN A 91 14.63 -0.24 14.10
C GLN A 91 16.07 -0.50 13.68
N SER A 92 16.85 -1.05 14.61
CA SER A 92 18.11 -1.68 14.28
C SER A 92 17.80 -2.75 13.23
N ASP A 93 18.27 -2.52 12.00
CA ASP A 93 18.26 -3.51 10.93
C ASP A 93 18.93 -4.80 11.41
N SER A 94 18.12 -5.76 11.85
CA SER A 94 18.48 -7.17 11.97
C SER A 94 18.10 -7.84 10.65
N SER A 95 18.76 -7.43 9.57
CA SER A 95 18.57 -8.02 8.23
C SER A 95 19.87 -8.55 7.64
N ALA A 96 21.00 -8.45 8.34
CA ALA A 96 22.30 -8.91 7.85
C ALA A 96 22.55 -10.44 7.96
N GLU A 97 21.68 -11.22 8.62
CA GLU A 97 21.95 -12.66 8.87
C GLU A 97 21.24 -13.64 7.93
N THR A 98 20.38 -13.20 7.00
CA THR A 98 19.57 -14.15 6.18
C THR A 98 20.09 -14.36 4.75
N GLU A 99 21.02 -13.54 4.26
CA GLU A 99 21.54 -13.65 2.88
C GLU A 99 22.56 -14.79 2.72
N THR A 100 23.51 -14.91 3.66
CA THR A 100 24.60 -15.92 3.61
C THR A 100 24.06 -17.35 3.72
N ALA A 101 23.04 -17.57 4.55
CA ALA A 101 22.43 -18.89 4.73
C ALA A 101 21.64 -19.35 3.49
N ARG A 102 21.02 -18.42 2.75
CA ARG A 102 20.29 -18.73 1.50
C ARG A 102 21.24 -19.08 0.36
N GLN A 103 22.38 -18.40 0.25
CA GLN A 103 23.37 -18.69 -0.81
C GLN A 103 24.07 -20.05 -0.59
N GLN A 104 24.39 -20.41 0.67
CA GLN A 104 24.97 -21.73 0.96
C GLN A 104 24.00 -22.88 0.71
N ALA A 105 22.71 -22.71 1.02
CA ALA A 105 21.70 -23.74 0.76
C ALA A 105 21.45 -23.95 -0.76
N GLN A 106 21.55 -22.91 -1.58
CA GLN A 106 21.39 -23.04 -3.03
C GLN A 106 22.58 -23.71 -3.73
N GLU A 107 23.81 -23.53 -3.23
CA GLU A 107 24.98 -24.20 -3.79
C GLU A 107 25.06 -25.70 -3.47
N GLU A 108 24.60 -26.14 -2.30
CA GLU A 108 24.59 -27.58 -1.95
C GLU A 108 23.58 -28.36 -2.79
N ILE A 109 22.42 -27.78 -3.10
CA ILE A 109 21.39 -28.41 -3.95
C ILE A 109 21.92 -28.66 -5.37
N VAL A 110 22.74 -27.76 -5.92
CA VAL A 110 23.33 -27.89 -7.27
C VAL A 110 24.45 -28.93 -7.32
N LYS A 111 25.20 -29.15 -6.22
CA LYS A 111 26.31 -30.11 -6.19
C LYS A 111 25.88 -31.56 -5.91
N GLY A 112 24.68 -31.78 -5.36
CA GLY A 112 24.16 -33.11 -5.03
C GLY A 112 23.61 -33.94 -6.20
N SER A 113 23.34 -33.33 -7.36
CA SER A 113 22.75 -34.02 -8.52
C SER A 113 23.79 -34.57 -9.50
N LYS A 114 24.75 -35.36 -9.02
CA LYS A 114 25.55 -36.25 -9.87
C LYS A 114 25.65 -37.63 -9.22
N GLN A 115 24.88 -38.58 -9.76
CA GLN A 115 25.27 -39.99 -9.75
C GLN A 115 25.16 -40.60 -11.16
N PRO A 116 26.00 -41.61 -11.44
CA PRO A 116 26.49 -41.94 -12.77
C PRO A 116 25.60 -42.95 -13.51
N GLY A 117 25.75 -42.98 -14.82
CA GLY A 117 24.96 -43.79 -15.72
C GLY A 117 25.17 -45.30 -15.62
N SER A 118 24.24 -46.03 -16.22
CA SER A 118 24.42 -47.40 -16.71
C SER A 118 23.66 -47.55 -18.03
N ALA A 119 24.29 -48.28 -18.94
CA ALA A 119 24.01 -48.39 -20.36
C ALA A 119 22.91 -49.41 -20.73
N GLU A 120 22.73 -49.54 -22.05
CA GLU A 120 22.10 -50.61 -22.85
C GLU A 120 20.63 -50.41 -23.25
N ASN A 121 20.37 -50.11 -24.54
CA ASN A 121 20.10 -51.03 -25.68
C ASN A 121 18.61 -51.49 -25.63
N THR A 122 17.76 -51.42 -26.66
CA THR A 122 17.90 -51.75 -28.08
C THR A 122 16.60 -51.32 -28.79
N SER A 123 16.70 -51.02 -30.10
CA SER A 123 15.67 -51.08 -31.16
C SER A 123 14.28 -51.65 -30.82
N VAL A 124 13.20 -51.01 -31.32
CA VAL A 124 12.26 -51.56 -32.35
C VAL A 124 11.19 -50.50 -32.71
N THR A 125 10.92 -50.42 -34.02
CA THR A 125 9.83 -49.86 -34.88
C THR A 125 8.45 -49.57 -34.23
N ASP A 126 7.50 -48.79 -34.75
CA ASP A 126 7.06 -48.49 -36.12
C ASP A 126 6.03 -47.33 -36.10
N SER A 127 5.62 -46.95 -37.31
CA SER A 127 4.87 -45.82 -37.86
C SER A 127 3.41 -45.58 -37.43
N LEU A 128 2.97 -44.36 -37.80
CA LEU A 128 1.62 -43.78 -37.98
C LEU A 128 1.00 -43.00 -36.82
#